data_AF-A0A821RXG1-F1
#
_entry.id   AF-A0A821RXG1-F1
#
_cell.length_a   1.000
_cell.length_b   1.000
_cell.length_c   1.000
_cell.angle_alpha   90.00
_cell.angle_beta   90.00
_cell.angle_gamma   90.00
#
_symmetry.space_group_name_H-M   'P 1'
#
loop_
_entity.id
_entity.type
_entity.pdbx_description
1 polymer ?
#
loop_
_entity_poly.entity_id
_entity_poly.type
_entity_poly.pdbx_seq_one_letter_code
_entity_poly.pdbx_strand_id
1 'polypeptide(L)'
;IIKKLAQEHHIYAGCGLRSLTDVEDMLKSSVCRCVVASADDVLITKIPKERLVVEISINEQNEVLIHGRQTNTHVNIITKINQLIQIDVNIISITFVQSEGHLSGIPRQQIRNLFIQNPQNIERI
;
A
#
# COMPACT_ATOMS: atom_id res chain seq x y z
N ILE A 1 2.99 -20.77 -7.90
CA ILE A 1 3.91 -20.74 -6.73
C ILE A 1 3.27 -20.00 -5.56
N ILE A 2 2.95 -18.70 -5.69
CA ILE A 2 2.33 -17.90 -4.59
C ILE A 2 1.12 -18.59 -3.96
N LYS A 3 0.16 -19.08 -4.76
CA LYS A 3 -1.03 -19.80 -4.28
C LYS A 3 -0.71 -21.04 -3.43
N LYS A 4 0.33 -21.79 -3.81
CA LYS A 4 0.77 -22.98 -3.06
C LYS A 4 1.39 -22.55 -1.72
N LEU A 5 2.27 -21.55 -1.75
CA LEU A 5 2.90 -21.03 -0.55
C LEU A 5 1.88 -20.46 0.44
N ALA A 6 0.81 -19.84 -0.06
CA ALA A 6 -0.25 -19.27 0.78
C ALA A 6 -1.08 -20.33 1.53
N GLN A 7 -1.04 -21.60 1.13
CA GLN A 7 -1.69 -22.69 1.86
C GLN A 7 -0.86 -23.15 3.08
N GLU A 8 0.46 -22.93 3.05
CA GLU A 8 1.41 -23.39 4.05
C GLU A 8 1.91 -22.25 4.95
N HIS A 9 1.79 -21.00 4.49
CA HIS A 9 2.35 -19.83 5.15
C HIS A 9 1.40 -18.64 5.13
N HIS A 10 1.54 -17.79 6.16
CA HIS A 10 0.83 -16.52 6.25
C HIS A 10 1.45 -15.49 5.32
N ILE A 11 0.84 -15.29 4.15
CA ILE A 11 1.39 -14.46 3.07
C ILE A 11 0.44 -13.32 2.72
N TYR A 12 1.02 -12.13 2.53
CA TYR A 12 0.37 -11.05 1.80
C TYR A 12 0.88 -11.09 0.36
N ALA A 13 -0.04 -11.01 -0.60
CA ALA A 13 0.30 -11.09 -2.02
C ALA A 13 -0.13 -9.82 -2.74
N GLY A 14 0.79 -9.26 -3.53
CA GLY A 14 0.52 -8.17 -4.45
C GLY A 14 1.08 -8.48 -5.84
N CYS A 15 1.34 -7.42 -6.60
CA CYS A 15 1.84 -7.43 -7.98
C CYS A 15 0.79 -7.90 -9.01
N GLY A 16 0.23 -6.95 -9.77
CA GLY A 16 -0.63 -7.25 -10.92
C GLY A 16 -2.09 -7.53 -10.60
N LEU A 17 -2.56 -7.29 -9.38
CA LEU A 17 -3.99 -7.36 -9.04
C LEU A 17 -4.71 -6.14 -9.65
N ARG A 18 -5.30 -6.31 -10.83
CA ARG A 18 -5.95 -5.23 -11.61
C ARG A 18 -7.47 -5.33 -11.62
N SER A 19 -8.01 -6.46 -11.23
CA SER A 19 -9.44 -6.73 -11.21
C SER A 19 -9.88 -7.37 -9.90
N LEU A 20 -11.19 -7.31 -9.64
CA LEU A 20 -11.78 -8.03 -8.51
C LEU A 20 -11.58 -9.55 -8.66
N THR A 21 -11.60 -10.06 -9.88
CA THR A 21 -11.35 -11.48 -10.18
C THR A 21 -9.95 -11.91 -9.73
N ASP A 22 -8.92 -11.10 -9.98
CA ASP A 22 -7.55 -11.40 -9.54
C ASP A 22 -7.47 -11.48 -8.01
N VAL A 23 -8.14 -10.53 -7.33
CA VAL A 23 -8.19 -10.47 -5.87
C VAL A 23 -8.90 -11.71 -5.31
N GLU A 24 -10.08 -12.03 -5.83
CA GLU A 24 -10.85 -13.20 -5.38
C GLU A 24 -10.08 -14.50 -5.57
N ASP A 25 -9.40 -14.66 -6.70
CA ASP A 25 -8.57 -15.83 -7.00
C ASP A 25 -7.41 -16.00 -6.00
N MET A 26 -6.78 -14.89 -5.60
CA MET A 26 -5.77 -14.89 -4.53
C MET A 26 -6.37 -15.26 -3.17
N LEU A 27 -7.48 -14.63 -2.79
CA LEU A 27 -8.12 -14.88 -1.50
C LEU A 27 -8.64 -16.31 -1.37
N LYS A 28 -9.18 -16.90 -2.45
CA LYS A 28 -9.57 -18.32 -2.53
C LYS A 28 -8.38 -19.26 -2.37
N SER A 29 -7.18 -18.79 -2.69
CA SER A 29 -5.92 -19.51 -2.53
C SER A 29 -5.30 -19.35 -1.14
N SER A 30 -6.07 -18.91 -0.14
CA SER A 30 -5.63 -18.69 1.26
C SER A 30 -4.65 -17.53 1.48
N VAL A 31 -4.45 -16.64 0.49
CA VAL A 31 -3.68 -15.40 0.70
C VAL A 31 -4.34 -14.58 1.81
N CYS A 32 -3.58 -14.20 2.82
CA CYS A 32 -4.12 -13.54 4.00
C CYS A 32 -4.58 -12.11 3.71
N ARG A 33 -3.78 -11.35 2.93
CA ARG A 33 -4.18 -10.02 2.46
C ARG A 33 -3.69 -9.78 1.04
N CYS A 34 -4.49 -9.06 0.26
CA CYS A 34 -4.12 -8.58 -1.06
C CYS A 34 -3.51 -7.19 -0.95
N VAL A 35 -2.31 -7.03 -1.52
CA VAL A 35 -1.59 -5.77 -1.60
C VAL A 35 -1.85 -5.17 -2.98
N VAL A 36 -2.48 -4.00 -3.02
CA VAL A 36 -2.79 -3.31 -4.27
C VAL A 36 -1.98 -2.02 -4.38
N ALA A 37 -1.40 -1.80 -5.55
CA ALA A 37 -0.64 -0.60 -5.89
C ALA A 37 -1.18 0.01 -7.19
N SER A 38 -1.36 1.32 -7.23
CA SER A 38 -1.95 2.03 -8.38
C SER A 38 -3.34 1.52 -8.79
N ALA A 39 -4.12 0.98 -7.84
CA ALA A 39 -5.52 0.63 -8.06
C ALA A 39 -6.39 1.88 -7.97
N ASP A 40 -7.48 1.91 -8.75
CA ASP A 40 -8.51 2.93 -8.60
C ASP A 40 -9.35 2.69 -7.34
N ASP A 41 -10.07 3.73 -6.92
CA ASP A 41 -10.89 3.68 -5.71
C ASP A 41 -12.08 2.70 -5.88
N VAL A 42 -12.48 2.41 -7.11
CA VAL A 42 -13.57 1.45 -7.43
C VAL A 42 -13.15 0.02 -7.09
N LEU A 43 -11.92 -0.38 -7.42
CA LEU A 43 -11.40 -1.68 -7.03
C LEU A 43 -11.19 -1.72 -5.51
N ILE A 44 -10.58 -0.69 -4.93
CA ILE A 44 -10.29 -0.60 -3.49
C ILE A 44 -11.55 -0.75 -2.62
N THR A 45 -12.68 -0.19 -3.06
CA THR A 45 -13.96 -0.26 -2.34
C THR A 45 -14.62 -1.64 -2.39
N LYS A 46 -14.27 -2.48 -3.36
CA LYS A 46 -14.83 -3.84 -3.50
C LYS A 46 -14.06 -4.91 -2.74
N ILE A 47 -12.84 -4.63 -2.30
CA ILE A 47 -12.02 -5.59 -1.55
C ILE A 47 -12.40 -5.51 -0.06
N PRO A 48 -12.61 -6.65 0.63
CA PRO A 48 -12.82 -6.65 2.08
C PRO A 48 -11.66 -5.96 2.80
N LYS A 49 -11.94 -4.95 3.61
CA LYS A 49 -10.92 -4.01 4.14
C LYS A 49 -9.93 -4.70 5.08
N GLU A 50 -10.39 -5.68 5.84
CA GLU A 50 -9.55 -6.52 6.70
C GLU A 50 -8.57 -7.42 5.91
N ARG A 51 -8.87 -7.64 4.62
CA ARG A 51 -8.07 -8.41 3.67
C ARG A 51 -7.28 -7.52 2.70
N LEU A 52 -7.32 -6.21 2.87
CA LEU A 52 -6.69 -5.24 1.97
C LEU A 52 -5.46 -4.59 2.61
N VAL A 53 -4.41 -4.43 1.81
CA VAL A 53 -3.32 -3.49 2.06
C VAL A 53 -3.18 -2.60 0.84
N VAL A 54 -3.18 -1.28 1.04
CA VAL A 54 -2.89 -0.34 -0.04
C VAL A 54 -1.41 0.04 0.03
N GLU A 55 -0.67 -0.22 -1.04
CA GLU A 55 0.74 0.17 -1.14
C GLU A 55 0.88 1.53 -1.84
N ILE A 56 1.68 2.41 -1.24
CA ILE A 56 1.99 3.73 -1.78
C ILE A 56 3.51 3.88 -1.85
N SER A 57 4.04 4.15 -3.03
CA SER A 57 5.44 4.56 -3.20
C SER A 57 5.54 6.09 -3.18
N ILE A 58 6.55 6.64 -2.52
CA ILE A 58 6.80 8.08 -2.46
C ILE A 58 8.24 8.47 -2.75
N ASN A 59 8.43 9.69 -3.23
CA ASN A 59 9.73 10.33 -3.37
C ASN A 59 10.14 11.10 -2.09
N GLU A 60 11.27 11.80 -2.15
CA GLU A 60 11.82 12.63 -1.07
C GLU A 60 10.92 13.83 -0.71
N GLN A 61 10.11 14.29 -1.66
CA GLN A 61 9.17 15.40 -1.50
C GLN A 61 7.79 14.94 -0.94
N ASN A 62 7.67 13.65 -0.58
CA ASN A 62 6.41 13.03 -0.16
C ASN A 62 5.31 12.99 -1.25
N GLU A 63 5.69 13.04 -2.52
CA GLU A 63 4.75 12.90 -3.64
C GLU A 63 4.58 11.43 -4.02
N VAL A 64 3.34 11.05 -4.33
CA VAL A 64 2.94 9.68 -4.68
C VAL A 64 3.40 9.31 -6.08
N LEU A 65 4.04 8.14 -6.20
CA LEU A 65 4.52 7.55 -7.44
C LEU A 65 3.66 6.34 -7.82
N ILE A 66 3.29 6.24 -9.10
CA ILE A 66 2.44 5.16 -9.64
C ILE A 66 3.08 4.49 -10.86
N HIS A 67 2.43 3.46 -11.41
CA HIS A 67 2.90 2.71 -12.59
C HIS A 67 4.33 2.19 -12.45
N GLY A 68 4.62 1.51 -11.34
CA GLY A 68 5.98 1.03 -11.07
C GLY A 68 6.97 2.17 -10.86
N ARG A 69 6.51 3.29 -10.29
CA ARG A 69 7.30 4.48 -9.93
C ARG A 69 7.78 5.31 -11.12
N GLN A 70 7.22 5.07 -12.30
CA GLN A 70 7.57 5.79 -13.53
C GLN A 70 6.83 7.13 -13.66
N THR A 71 5.74 7.32 -12.91
CA THR A 71 4.92 8.53 -12.99
C THR A 71 4.79 9.16 -11.61
N ASN A 72 5.20 10.43 -11.51
CA ASN A 72 4.92 11.27 -10.35
C ASN A 72 3.53 11.89 -10.51
N THR A 73 2.68 11.72 -9.50
CA THR A 73 1.32 12.26 -9.49
C THR A 73 1.26 13.70 -9.00
N HIS A 74 2.33 14.19 -8.36
CA HIS A 74 2.38 15.45 -7.59
C HIS A 74 1.37 15.52 -6.43
N VAL A 75 0.69 14.41 -6.13
CA VAL A 75 -0.21 14.31 -4.98
C VAL A 75 0.65 14.03 -3.75
N ASN A 76 0.52 14.87 -2.73
CA ASN A 76 1.18 14.64 -1.45
C ASN A 76 0.59 13.40 -0.75
N ILE A 77 1.44 12.58 -0.13
CA ILE A 77 1.05 11.38 0.62
C ILE A 77 -0.03 11.66 1.67
N ILE A 78 -0.01 12.80 2.36
CA ILE A 78 -1.00 13.13 3.38
C ILE A 78 -2.39 13.25 2.76
N THR A 79 -2.48 13.91 1.60
CA THR A 79 -3.72 13.98 0.83
C THR A 79 -4.20 12.59 0.44
N LYS A 80 -3.29 11.73 -0.05
CA LYS A 80 -3.66 10.36 -0.44
C LYS A 80 -4.08 9.49 0.74
N ILE A 81 -3.41 9.59 1.88
CA ILE A 81 -3.78 8.88 3.12
C ILE A 81 -5.18 9.30 3.56
N ASN A 82 -5.48 10.61 3.58
CA ASN A 82 -6.79 11.11 3.96
C ASN A 82 -7.89 10.59 3.02
N GLN A 83 -7.63 10.53 1.70
CA GLN A 83 -8.56 9.92 0.73
C GLN A 83 -8.79 8.44 1.00
N LEU A 84 -7.73 7.68 1.32
CA LEU A 84 -7.84 6.24 1.61
C LEU A 84 -8.61 5.97 2.91
N ILE A 85 -8.43 6.82 3.92
CA ILE A 85 -9.20 6.75 5.18
C ILE A 85 -10.69 7.00 4.92
N GLN A 86 -11.04 7.96 4.06
CA GLN A 86 -12.44 8.25 3.71
C GLN A 86 -13.17 7.07 3.04
N ILE A 87 -12.43 6.09 2.51
CA ILE A 87 -12.96 4.86 1.93
C ILE A 87 -12.63 3.63 2.79
N ASP A 88 -12.44 3.85 4.10
CA ASP A 88 -12.25 2.84 5.14
C ASP A 88 -11.04 1.92 4.93
N VAL A 89 -9.96 2.41 4.32
CA VAL A 89 -8.71 1.63 4.24
C VAL A 89 -8.02 1.64 5.60
N ASN A 90 -7.87 0.46 6.20
CA ASN A 90 -7.25 0.31 7.53
C ASN A 90 -5.73 0.12 7.49
N ILE A 91 -5.17 -0.38 6.38
CA ILE A 91 -3.75 -0.73 6.30
C ILE A 91 -3.14 -0.12 5.04
N ILE A 92 -2.14 0.73 5.26
CA ILE A 92 -1.39 1.41 4.21
C ILE A 92 0.09 1.03 4.40
N SER A 93 0.70 0.47 3.36
CA SER A 93 2.14 0.23 3.29
C SER A 93 2.79 1.36 2.51
N ILE A 94 3.82 1.99 3.07
CA ILE A 94 4.52 3.12 2.44
C ILE A 94 5.95 2.71 2.09
N THR A 95 6.32 2.87 0.83
CA THR A 95 7.67 2.62 0.33
C THR A 95 8.37 3.94 0.04
N PHE A 96 9.49 4.18 0.71
CA PHE A 96 10.35 5.36 0.51
C PHE A 96 11.42 5.04 -0.54
N VAL A 97 11.18 5.43 -1.78
CA VAL A 97 11.93 4.94 -2.95
C VAL A 97 13.42 5.28 -2.89
N GLN A 98 13.79 6.43 -2.33
CA GLN A 98 15.19 6.86 -2.21
C GLN A 98 16.02 5.98 -1.25
N SER A 99 15.38 5.25 -0.35
CA SER A 99 16.06 4.38 0.64
C SER A 99 16.04 2.90 0.26
N GLU A 100 15.24 2.53 -0.74
CA GLU A 100 15.02 1.15 -1.14
C GLU A 100 16.25 0.56 -1.81
N GLY A 101 16.68 -0.62 -1.39
CA GLY A 101 17.86 -1.31 -1.97
C GLY A 101 19.22 -0.72 -1.58
N HIS A 102 19.27 0.35 -0.77
CA HIS A 102 20.51 1.04 -0.40
C HIS A 102 21.11 0.61 0.94
N LEU A 103 20.42 -0.25 1.72
CA LEU A 103 20.81 -0.65 3.08
C LEU A 103 21.05 0.54 4.04
N SER A 104 20.56 1.74 3.70
CA SER A 104 20.68 2.97 4.48
C SER A 104 19.67 3.06 5.63
N GLY A 105 18.79 2.07 5.74
CA GLY A 105 17.69 2.04 6.69
C GLY A 105 16.51 2.91 6.25
N ILE A 106 15.52 3.05 7.12
CA ILE A 106 14.33 3.87 6.86
C ILE A 106 14.63 5.37 7.02
N PRO A 107 14.03 6.26 6.21
CA PRO A 107 14.24 7.71 6.32
C PRO A 107 13.48 8.28 7.53
N ARG A 108 14.06 8.09 8.72
CA ARG A 108 13.42 8.41 10.02
C ARG A 108 12.90 9.84 10.11
N GLN A 109 13.63 10.81 9.54
CA GLN A 109 13.21 12.22 9.57
C GLN A 109 11.96 12.47 8.73
N GLN A 110 11.88 11.87 7.54
CA GLN A 110 10.71 11.97 6.68
C GLN A 110 9.51 11.31 7.35
N ILE A 111 9.68 10.11 7.91
CA ILE A 111 8.66 9.41 8.70
C ILE A 111 8.16 10.28 9.85
N ARG A 112 9.07 10.87 10.64
CA ARG A 112 8.71 11.74 11.76
C ARG A 112 7.88 12.95 11.32
N ASN A 113 8.25 13.58 10.20
CA ASN A 113 7.50 14.71 9.67
C ASN A 113 6.08 14.30 9.24
N LEU A 114 5.91 13.12 8.65
CA LEU A 114 4.60 12.58 8.28
C LEU A 114 3.71 12.37 9.52
N PHE A 115 4.26 11.85 10.61
CA PHE A 115 3.53 11.69 11.88
C PHE A 115 3.10 13.01 12.51
N ILE A 116 3.98 14.03 12.50
CA ILE A 116 3.66 15.35 13.05
C ILE A 116 2.52 16.01 12.26
N GLN A 117 2.49 15.81 10.94
CA GLN A 117 1.46 16.38 10.07
C GLN A 117 0.13 15.62 10.15
N ASN A 118 0.11 14.38 10.65
CA ASN A 118 -1.11 13.56 10.70
C ASN A 118 -1.20 12.69 11.98
N PRO A 119 -1.24 13.32 13.18
CA PRO A 119 -1.10 12.60 14.45
C PRO A 119 -2.33 11.75 14.84
N GLN A 120 -3.50 12.02 14.25
CA GLN A 120 -4.77 11.42 14.67
C GLN A 120 -5.14 10.14 13.90
N ASN A 121 -4.42 9.81 12.83
CA ASN A 121 -4.86 8.81 11.86
C ASN A 121 -3.90 7.61 11.70
N ILE A 122 -2.82 7.54 12.49
CA ILE A 122 -1.82 6.48 12.40
C ILE A 122 -1.69 5.79 13.77
N GLU A 123 -2.57 4.83 14.04
CA GLU A 123 -2.40 3.93 15.19
C GLU A 123 -1.41 2.81 14.84
N ARG A 124 -0.16 2.97 15.33
CA ARG A 124 0.95 1.99 15.34
C ARG A 124 1.45 1.48 13.97
N ILE A 125 2.69 1.86 13.63
CA ILE A 125 3.57 1.15 12.68
C ILE A 125 4.17 -0.06 13.36
#